data_AF-A0A348ZYB3-F1
#
_entry.id   AF-A0A348ZYB3-F1
#
_cell.length_a   1.000
_cell.length_b   1.000
_cell.length_c   1.000
_cell.angle_alpha   90.00
_cell.angle_beta   90.00
_cell.angle_gamma   90.00
#
_symmetry.space_group_name_H-M   'P 1'
#
loop_
_entity.id
_entity.type
_entity.pdbx_description
1 polymer ?
#
loop_
_entity_poly.entity_id
_entity_poly.type
_entity_poly.pdbx_seq_one_letter_code
_entity_poly.pdbx_strand_id
1 'polypeptide(L)'
;MKVLPILVCVLFLMASLAAVSAAGGPTTVFAPSNVTITPPDPGLPQEVRAFFGETGKWWGTWYGTPPGRMEAILIIKKILDSERAEIMYIVPDYPTWGVRSVAAERLARFEKRDGRLYLTVPPSRNGQRMEFTFDTGAFVGIIEGPYLVANIVWETLK
;
A
#
# COMPACT_ATOMS: atom_id res chain seq x y z
N MET A 1 60.28 0.56 21.82
CA MET A 1 59.51 0.55 20.55
C MET A 1 58.67 -0.72 20.52
N LYS A 2 57.36 -0.60 20.78
CA LYS A 2 56.39 -1.70 20.69
C LYS A 2 55.25 -1.21 19.81
N VAL A 3 55.16 -1.77 18.62
CA VAL A 3 54.07 -1.57 17.66
C VAL A 3 52.93 -2.47 18.11
N LEU A 4 51.73 -1.92 18.33
CA LEU A 4 50.53 -2.70 18.63
C LEU A 4 49.41 -2.30 17.66
N PRO A 5 48.88 -3.22 16.84
CA PRO A 5 47.94 -2.92 15.77
C PRO A 5 46.51 -2.93 16.32
N ILE A 6 45.98 -1.76 16.67
CA ILE A 6 44.58 -1.57 17.04
C ILE A 6 43.90 -0.80 15.89
N LEU A 7 43.78 -1.44 14.73
CA LEU A 7 43.02 -0.85 13.62
C LEU A 7 42.37 -1.89 12.70
N VAL A 8 42.00 -3.07 13.22
CA VAL A 8 41.32 -4.13 12.43
C VAL A 8 40.13 -4.73 13.20
N CYS A 9 39.44 -3.94 14.03
CA CYS A 9 38.19 -4.39 14.69
C CYS A 9 37.00 -3.44 14.47
N VAL A 10 37.16 -2.35 13.72
CA VAL A 10 36.06 -1.41 13.40
C VAL A 10 35.37 -1.76 12.08
N LEU A 11 35.78 -2.83 11.39
CA LEU A 11 35.16 -3.26 10.13
C LEU A 11 34.10 -4.38 10.29
N PHE A 12 33.79 -4.81 11.51
CA PHE A 12 32.89 -5.96 11.75
C PHE A 12 31.59 -5.63 12.49
N LEU A 13 31.27 -4.35 12.71
CA LEU A 13 30.10 -3.94 13.50
C LEU A 13 29.10 -3.02 12.77
N MET A 14 29.09 -3.04 11.43
CA MET A 14 28.07 -2.39 10.60
C MET A 14 27.41 -3.38 9.63
N ALA A 15 27.36 -4.67 10.01
CA ALA A 15 26.46 -5.65 9.40
C ALA A 15 25.19 -5.75 10.25
N SER A 16 24.64 -4.61 10.67
CA SER A 16 23.33 -4.55 11.32
C SER A 16 22.26 -4.77 10.27
N LEU A 17 21.83 -6.03 10.14
CA LEU A 17 20.43 -6.39 10.08
C LEU A 17 19.57 -5.67 9.01
N ALA A 18 20.02 -5.66 7.76
CA ALA A 18 19.06 -5.70 6.66
C ALA A 18 18.57 -7.15 6.55
N ALA A 19 17.72 -7.57 7.49
CA ALA A 19 16.81 -8.66 7.21
C ALA A 19 15.86 -8.13 6.12
N VAL A 20 16.31 -8.24 4.88
CA VAL A 20 15.43 -8.20 3.72
C VAL A 20 14.44 -9.32 4.00
N SER A 21 13.27 -8.98 4.54
CA SER A 21 12.16 -9.90 4.49
C SER A 21 12.02 -10.24 3.01
N ALA A 22 12.25 -11.49 2.67
CA ALA A 22 11.69 -12.03 1.45
C ALA A 22 10.18 -11.99 1.68
N ALA A 23 9.59 -10.81 1.45
CA ALA A 23 8.15 -10.61 1.47
C ALA A 23 7.60 -11.55 0.40
N GLY A 24 7.04 -12.68 0.84
CA GLY A 24 6.33 -13.57 -0.06
C GLY A 24 5.23 -12.75 -0.71
N GLY A 25 5.15 -12.75 -2.04
CA GLY A 25 4.11 -12.00 -2.73
C GLY A 25 2.70 -12.55 -2.46
N PRO A 26 1.65 -11.90 -3.01
CA PRO A 26 0.30 -12.43 -2.91
C PRO A 26 0.20 -13.84 -3.49
N THR A 27 -0.63 -14.67 -2.87
CA THR A 27 -0.86 -16.07 -3.26
C THR A 27 -2.24 -16.32 -3.85
N THR A 28 -3.19 -15.42 -3.61
CA THR A 28 -4.62 -15.58 -3.97
C THR A 28 -5.14 -14.50 -4.92
N VAL A 29 -4.35 -13.45 -5.18
CA VAL A 29 -4.72 -12.34 -6.06
C VAL A 29 -3.50 -11.88 -6.86
N PHE A 30 -3.70 -11.53 -8.13
CA PHE A 30 -2.60 -11.16 -9.02
C PHE A 30 -2.91 -9.86 -9.76
N ALA A 31 -1.89 -9.03 -9.93
CA ALA A 31 -2.01 -7.82 -10.72
C ALA A 31 -2.13 -8.20 -12.21
N PRO A 32 -3.01 -7.56 -13.00
CA PRO A 32 -3.02 -7.75 -14.44
C PRO A 32 -1.67 -7.38 -15.04
N SER A 33 -1.20 -8.18 -15.99
CA SER A 33 0.10 -7.98 -16.65
C SER A 33 0.14 -6.76 -17.57
N ASN A 34 -1.02 -6.23 -17.95
CA ASN A 34 -1.18 -5.17 -18.95
C ASN A 34 -1.62 -3.81 -18.36
N VAL A 35 -1.39 -3.56 -17.08
CA VAL A 35 -1.69 -2.25 -16.47
C VAL A 35 -0.57 -1.25 -16.77
N THR A 36 -0.92 -0.16 -17.47
CA THR A 36 -0.01 0.98 -17.65
C THR A 36 0.07 1.79 -16.36
N ILE A 37 1.29 1.97 -15.85
CA ILE A 37 1.60 2.79 -14.67
C ILE A 37 2.48 3.95 -15.12
N THR A 38 2.10 5.17 -14.75
CA THR A 38 2.85 6.39 -15.03
C THR A 38 3.45 6.92 -13.73
N PRO A 39 4.80 7.05 -13.63
CA PRO A 39 5.46 7.63 -12.46
C PRO A 39 4.94 9.04 -12.14
N PRO A 40 4.95 9.44 -10.86
CA PRO A 40 4.46 10.74 -10.45
C PRO A 40 5.41 11.86 -10.90
N ASP A 41 4.86 13.02 -11.21
CA ASP A 41 5.63 14.22 -11.53
C ASP A 41 6.55 14.62 -10.34
N PRO A 42 7.86 14.82 -10.55
CA PRO A 42 8.79 15.23 -9.51
C PRO A 42 8.52 16.64 -8.92
N GLY A 43 7.61 17.42 -9.50
CA GLY A 43 7.09 18.67 -8.93
C GLY A 43 5.98 18.47 -7.88
N LEU A 44 5.38 17.28 -7.79
CA LEU A 44 4.33 17.01 -6.80
C LEU A 44 4.87 16.97 -5.37
N PRO A 45 4.05 17.34 -4.35
CA PRO A 45 4.44 17.22 -2.95
C PRO A 45 4.95 15.82 -2.59
N GLN A 46 6.02 15.75 -1.80
CA GLN A 46 6.65 14.47 -1.43
C GLN A 46 5.66 13.51 -0.76
N GLU A 47 4.81 14.03 0.13
CA GLU A 47 3.75 13.27 0.82
C GLU A 47 2.73 12.65 -0.15
N VAL A 48 2.43 13.29 -1.28
CA VAL A 48 1.55 12.75 -2.33
C VAL A 48 2.28 11.65 -3.10
N ARG A 49 3.54 11.91 -3.51
CA ARG A 49 4.35 10.94 -4.25
C ARG A 49 4.62 9.66 -3.46
N ALA A 50 4.69 9.75 -2.13
CA ALA A 50 4.92 8.60 -1.26
C ALA A 50 3.89 7.47 -1.48
N PHE A 51 2.63 7.80 -1.81
CA PHE A 51 1.60 6.82 -2.12
C PHE A 51 1.88 5.99 -3.38
N PHE A 52 2.71 6.50 -4.30
CA PHE A 52 3.15 5.72 -5.45
C PHE A 52 4.13 4.61 -5.03
N GLY A 53 4.89 4.79 -3.94
CA GLY A 53 5.94 3.86 -3.55
C GLY A 53 7.02 3.72 -4.62
N GLU A 54 7.60 2.53 -4.75
CA GLU A 54 8.64 2.26 -5.75
C GLU A 54 8.06 1.96 -7.14
N THR A 55 6.97 1.21 -7.20
CA THR A 55 6.43 0.62 -8.44
C THR A 55 5.03 1.09 -8.81
N GLY A 56 4.37 1.86 -7.95
CA GLY A 56 2.93 2.13 -8.05
C GLY A 56 2.06 0.95 -7.62
N LYS A 57 2.64 -0.18 -7.20
CA LYS A 57 1.90 -1.39 -6.84
C LYS A 57 2.09 -1.74 -5.37
N TRP A 58 0.98 -2.09 -4.74
CA TRP A 58 0.91 -2.49 -3.34
C TRP A 58 0.14 -3.78 -3.22
N TRP A 59 0.64 -4.69 -2.39
CA TRP A 59 -0.07 -5.88 -1.96
C TRP A 59 -0.51 -5.69 -0.51
N GLY A 60 -1.78 -5.95 -0.23
CA GLY A 60 -2.37 -5.72 1.08
C GLY A 60 -2.98 -7.00 1.66
N THR A 61 -2.89 -7.14 2.98
CA THR A 61 -3.66 -8.16 3.71
C THR A 61 -4.74 -7.49 4.55
N TRP A 62 -5.98 -7.91 4.33
CA TRP A 62 -7.15 -7.46 5.07
C TRP A 62 -7.34 -8.27 6.34
N TYR A 63 -7.77 -7.59 7.39
CA TYR A 63 -8.21 -8.17 8.65
C TYR A 63 -9.48 -7.45 9.09
N GLY A 64 -10.59 -8.17 9.20
CA GLY A 64 -11.89 -7.54 9.39
C GLY A 64 -12.86 -8.25 10.31
N THR A 65 -14.01 -7.60 10.49
CA THR A 65 -15.19 -8.11 11.19
C THR A 65 -16.36 -8.26 10.20
N PRO A 66 -17.02 -9.44 10.12
CA PRO A 66 -16.76 -10.67 10.89
C PRO A 66 -15.35 -11.22 10.63
N PRO A 67 -14.78 -12.06 11.52
CA PRO A 67 -13.39 -12.50 11.39
C PRO A 67 -13.08 -13.09 10.02
N GLY A 68 -12.00 -12.61 9.40
CA GLY A 68 -11.56 -13.07 8.10
C GLY A 68 -10.22 -12.45 7.71
N ARG A 69 -9.57 -13.09 6.73
CA ARG A 69 -8.30 -12.67 6.15
C ARG A 69 -8.36 -12.86 4.65
N MET A 70 -7.97 -11.84 3.91
CA MET A 70 -7.99 -11.83 2.45
C MET A 70 -6.84 -10.97 1.93
N GLU A 71 -6.27 -11.33 0.78
CA GLU A 71 -5.27 -10.50 0.10
C GLU A 71 -5.93 -9.58 -0.93
N ALA A 72 -5.30 -8.43 -1.19
CA ALA A 72 -5.73 -7.49 -2.21
C ALA A 72 -4.54 -6.82 -2.88
N ILE A 73 -4.77 -6.24 -4.05
CA ILE A 73 -3.79 -5.41 -4.75
C ILE A 73 -4.36 -4.03 -4.96
N LEU A 74 -3.55 -3.02 -4.65
CA LEU A 74 -3.79 -1.62 -4.97
C LEU A 74 -2.71 -1.16 -5.96
N ILE A 75 -3.15 -0.66 -7.11
CA ILE A 75 -2.26 -0.07 -8.11
C ILE A 75 -2.58 1.41 -8.22
N ILE A 76 -1.61 2.28 -7.97
CA ILE A 76 -1.66 3.70 -8.31
C ILE A 76 -1.23 3.84 -9.78
N LYS A 77 -2.20 3.86 -10.70
CA LYS A 77 -1.93 3.93 -12.15
C LYS A 77 -1.26 5.24 -12.51
N LYS A 78 -1.75 6.35 -11.95
CA LYS A 78 -1.24 7.70 -12.21
C LYS A 78 -1.65 8.64 -11.09
N ILE A 79 -0.71 9.45 -10.60
CA ILE A 79 -1.05 10.62 -9.78
C ILE A 79 -1.27 11.79 -10.75
N LEU A 80 -2.49 12.33 -10.76
CA LEU A 80 -2.90 13.36 -11.71
C LEU A 80 -2.41 14.75 -11.28
N ASP A 81 -2.55 15.04 -9.99
CA ASP A 81 -2.20 16.30 -9.35
C ASP A 81 -2.09 16.10 -7.82
N SER A 82 -1.99 17.19 -7.05
CA SER A 82 -1.92 17.12 -5.58
C SER A 82 -3.20 16.65 -4.89
N GLU A 83 -4.31 16.52 -5.63
CA GLU A 83 -5.63 16.20 -5.09
C GLU A 83 -6.20 14.87 -5.61
N ARG A 84 -5.67 14.32 -6.71
CA ARG A 84 -6.30 13.19 -7.41
C ARG A 84 -5.31 12.16 -7.92
N ALA A 85 -5.73 10.90 -7.87
CA ALA A 85 -5.02 9.78 -8.48
C ALA A 85 -5.99 8.78 -9.14
N GLU A 86 -5.57 8.21 -10.27
CA GLU A 86 -6.21 7.04 -10.86
C GLU A 86 -5.64 5.79 -10.21
N ILE A 87 -6.53 4.95 -9.66
CA ILE A 87 -6.15 3.70 -9.02
C ILE A 87 -6.89 2.53 -9.65
N MET A 88 -6.30 1.34 -9.51
CA MET A 88 -6.98 0.07 -9.70
C MET A 88 -6.92 -0.73 -8.41
N TYR A 89 -8.07 -1.26 -8.01
CA TYR A 89 -8.22 -2.09 -6.83
C TYR A 89 -8.65 -3.49 -7.21
N ILE A 90 -7.96 -4.50 -6.69
CA ILE A 90 -8.17 -5.90 -7.05
C ILE A 90 -8.32 -6.73 -5.79
N VAL A 91 -9.40 -7.49 -5.71
CA VAL A 91 -9.71 -8.41 -4.60
C VAL A 91 -10.26 -9.73 -5.15
N PRO A 92 -10.03 -10.85 -4.45
CA PRO A 92 -10.70 -12.11 -4.77
C PRO A 92 -12.15 -12.09 -4.28
N ASP A 93 -12.89 -13.16 -4.57
CA ASP A 93 -14.18 -13.41 -3.95
C ASP A 93 -14.02 -13.70 -2.46
N TYR A 94 -14.87 -13.07 -1.64
CA TYR A 94 -14.96 -13.38 -0.22
C TYR A 94 -16.42 -13.29 0.26
N PRO A 95 -17.22 -14.34 0.01
CA PRO A 95 -18.66 -14.33 0.22
C PRO A 95 -19.08 -14.01 1.67
N THR A 96 -18.28 -14.40 2.66
CA THR A 96 -18.53 -14.11 4.08
C THR A 96 -18.62 -12.61 4.38
N TRP A 97 -17.92 -11.77 3.60
CA TRP A 97 -17.97 -10.30 3.70
C TRP A 97 -18.81 -9.66 2.60
N GLY A 98 -19.52 -10.46 1.80
CA GLY A 98 -20.25 -9.96 0.63
C GLY A 98 -19.35 -9.34 -0.44
N VAL A 99 -18.05 -9.65 -0.43
CA VAL A 99 -17.09 -9.17 -1.43
C VAL A 99 -17.15 -10.10 -2.63
N ARG A 100 -17.35 -9.52 -3.81
CA ARG A 100 -17.19 -10.23 -5.08
C ARG A 100 -15.87 -9.82 -5.71
N SER A 101 -15.24 -10.77 -6.38
CA SER A 101 -14.02 -10.59 -7.14
C SER A 101 -14.21 -9.41 -8.08
N VAL A 102 -13.34 -8.42 -7.93
CA VAL A 102 -13.43 -7.20 -8.70
C VAL A 102 -12.02 -6.69 -8.97
N ALA A 103 -11.79 -6.34 -10.24
CA ALA A 103 -10.71 -5.45 -10.66
C ALA A 103 -11.38 -4.13 -11.07
N ALA A 104 -11.29 -3.12 -10.20
CA ALA A 104 -12.04 -1.88 -10.31
C ALA A 104 -11.10 -0.69 -10.46
N GLU A 105 -11.24 0.03 -11.57
CA GLU A 105 -10.62 1.34 -11.71
C GLU A 105 -11.45 2.42 -11.00
N ARG A 106 -10.78 3.31 -10.28
CA ARG A 106 -11.40 4.38 -9.51
C ARG A 106 -10.57 5.65 -9.56
N LEU A 107 -11.25 6.80 -9.47
CA LEU A 107 -10.61 8.07 -9.17
C LEU A 107 -10.60 8.24 -7.65
N ALA A 108 -9.41 8.27 -7.07
CA ALA A 108 -9.18 8.53 -5.65
C ALA A 108 -8.78 9.99 -5.44
N ARG A 109 -8.96 10.48 -4.21
CA ARG A 109 -8.67 11.86 -3.80
C ARG A 109 -7.70 11.92 -2.65
N PHE A 110 -6.80 12.90 -2.67
CA PHE A 110 -5.94 13.20 -1.55
C PHE A 110 -6.62 14.21 -0.63
N GLU A 111 -6.80 13.85 0.63
CA GLU A 111 -7.48 14.67 1.64
C GLU A 111 -6.60 14.82 2.88
N LYS A 112 -6.39 16.07 3.32
CA LYS A 112 -5.71 16.34 4.59
C LYS A 112 -6.73 16.39 5.73
N ARG A 113 -6.53 15.56 6.75
CA ARG A 113 -7.35 15.51 7.97
C ARG A 113 -6.43 15.29 9.16
N ASP A 114 -6.57 16.11 10.19
CA ASP A 114 -5.78 16.01 11.43
C ASP A 114 -4.26 15.94 11.20
N GLY A 115 -3.77 16.71 10.22
CA GLY A 115 -2.35 16.76 9.85
C GLY A 115 -1.84 15.54 9.06
N ARG A 116 -2.71 14.58 8.73
CA ARG A 116 -2.38 13.39 7.94
C ARG A 116 -2.98 13.48 6.54
N LEU A 117 -2.26 12.96 5.56
CA LEU A 117 -2.74 12.83 4.19
C LEU A 117 -3.40 11.46 4.00
N TYR A 118 -4.59 11.46 3.43
CA TYR A 118 -5.34 10.26 3.11
C TYR A 118 -5.57 10.18 1.60
N LEU A 119 -5.40 9.00 1.03
CA LEU A 119 -5.93 8.68 -0.29
C LEU A 119 -7.30 8.02 -0.11
N THR A 120 -8.36 8.73 -0.44
CA THR A 120 -9.75 8.32 -0.24
C THR A 120 -10.39 7.92 -1.56
N VAL A 121 -11.07 6.77 -1.59
CA VAL A 121 -11.89 6.35 -2.72
C VAL A 121 -13.34 6.72 -2.41
N PRO A 122 -14.01 7.51 -3.27
CA PRO A 122 -15.41 7.83 -3.08
C PRO A 122 -16.27 6.57 -2.95
N PRO A 123 -17.34 6.59 -2.13
CA PRO A 123 -18.15 5.41 -1.90
C PRO A 123 -18.65 4.77 -3.19
N SER A 124 -18.53 3.46 -3.30
CA SER A 124 -19.14 2.72 -4.40
C SER A 124 -20.67 2.73 -4.28
N ARG A 125 -21.39 2.23 -5.30
CA ARG A 125 -22.87 2.06 -5.24
C ARG A 125 -23.33 1.24 -4.03
N ASN A 126 -22.46 0.41 -3.47
CA ASN A 126 -22.74 -0.43 -2.31
C ASN A 126 -22.43 0.27 -0.97
N GLY A 127 -22.13 1.58 -1.01
CA GLY A 127 -21.80 2.38 0.17
C GLY A 127 -20.42 2.09 0.77
N GLN A 128 -19.58 1.29 0.10
CA GLN A 128 -18.25 0.96 0.60
C GLN A 128 -17.31 2.15 0.44
N ARG A 129 -16.74 2.61 1.55
CA ARG A 129 -15.70 3.63 1.62
C ARG A 129 -14.35 2.94 1.78
N MET A 130 -13.34 3.46 1.10
CA MET A 130 -11.97 2.98 1.22
C MET A 130 -11.04 4.15 1.43
N GLU A 131 -10.13 4.02 2.39
CA GLU A 131 -9.16 5.06 2.70
C GLU A 131 -7.80 4.45 2.97
N PHE A 132 -6.75 5.16 2.56
CA PHE A 132 -5.37 4.74 2.74
C PHE A 132 -4.54 5.88 3.30
N THR A 133 -3.58 5.58 4.16
CA THR A 133 -2.67 6.58 4.74
C THR A 133 -1.36 5.92 5.16
N PHE A 134 -0.35 6.73 5.43
CA PHE A 134 0.84 6.26 6.11
C PHE A 134 0.68 6.43 7.62
N ASP A 135 0.93 5.37 8.39
CA ASP A 135 0.93 5.38 9.84
C ASP A 135 2.22 4.77 10.38
N THR A 136 2.96 5.52 11.20
CA THR A 136 4.23 5.06 11.80
C THR A 136 5.21 4.41 10.79
N GLY A 137 5.19 4.86 9.53
CA GLY A 137 6.02 4.32 8.45
C GLY A 137 5.43 3.15 7.66
N ALA A 138 4.29 2.60 8.08
CA ALA A 138 3.55 1.58 7.35
C ALA A 138 2.49 2.22 6.43
N PHE A 139 2.31 1.69 5.22
CA PHE A 139 1.16 2.04 4.40
C PHE A 139 -0.04 1.20 4.83
N VAL A 140 -1.11 1.84 5.28
CA VAL A 140 -2.29 1.18 5.85
C VAL A 140 -3.55 1.65 5.15
N GLY A 141 -4.61 0.86 5.27
CA GLY A 141 -5.93 1.24 4.78
C GLY A 141 -7.06 0.73 5.64
N ILE A 142 -8.23 1.32 5.43
CA ILE A 142 -9.49 0.89 6.03
C ILE A 142 -10.51 0.76 4.92
N ILE A 143 -11.33 -0.30 4.98
CA ILE A 143 -12.53 -0.45 4.18
C ILE A 143 -13.71 -0.62 5.11
N GLU A 144 -14.70 0.25 4.91
CA GLU A 144 -15.95 0.26 5.65
C GLU A 144 -17.09 0.05 4.66
N GLY A 145 -17.96 -0.92 4.95
CA GLY A 145 -19.17 -1.16 4.20
C GLY A 145 -20.30 -1.66 5.10
N PRO A 146 -21.50 -1.88 4.55
CA PRO A 146 -22.66 -2.27 5.35
C PRO A 146 -22.48 -3.57 6.16
N TYR A 147 -21.60 -4.47 5.71
CA TYR A 147 -21.41 -5.81 6.28
C TYR A 147 -19.96 -6.11 6.67
N LEU A 148 -19.05 -5.13 6.53
CA LEU A 148 -17.63 -5.34 6.84
C LEU A 148 -16.97 -4.06 7.32
N VAL A 149 -16.06 -4.22 8.28
CA VAL A 149 -15.01 -3.24 8.58
C VAL A 149 -13.70 -4.00 8.57
N ALA A 150 -12.77 -3.59 7.72
CA ALA A 150 -11.49 -4.24 7.56
C ALA A 150 -10.34 -3.24 7.57
N ASN A 151 -9.31 -3.54 8.36
CA ASN A 151 -8.01 -2.88 8.28
C ASN A 151 -7.14 -3.60 7.25
N ILE A 152 -6.28 -2.85 6.58
CA ILE A 152 -5.36 -3.35 5.58
C ILE A 152 -3.96 -2.87 5.91
N VAL A 153 -3.01 -3.79 5.88
CA VAL A 153 -1.58 -3.45 5.89
C VAL A 153 -1.05 -3.69 4.49
N TRP A 154 -0.42 -2.67 3.90
CA TRP A 154 0.12 -2.69 2.55
C TRP A 154 1.64 -2.82 2.55
N GLU A 155 2.12 -3.64 1.62
CA GLU A 155 3.53 -3.87 1.33
C GLU A 155 3.80 -3.54 -0.14
N THR A 156 5.00 -3.06 -0.44
CA THR A 156 5.40 -2.78 -1.82
C THR A 156 5.40 -4.08 -2.63
N LEU A 157 4.69 -4.09 -3.76
CA LEU A 157 4.71 -5.20 -4.71
C LEU A 157 5.76 -4.91 -5.79
N LYS A 158 6.82 -5.72 -5.80
CA LYS A 158 7.96 -5.60 -6.73
C LYS A 158 7.66 -6.20 -8.10
#